data_AF-A0A9N9E1E4-F1
#
_entry.id   AF-A0A9N9E1E4-F1
#
_cell.length_a   1.000
_cell.length_b   1.000
_cell.length_c   1.000
_cell.angle_alpha   90.00
_cell.angle_beta   90.00
_cell.angle_gamma   90.00
#
_symmetry.space_group_name_H-M   'P 1'
#
loop_
_entity.id
_entity.type
_entity.pdbx_description
1 polymer ?
#
loop_
_entity_poly.entity_id
_entity_poly.type
_entity_poly.pdbx_seq_one_letter_code
_entity_poly.pdbx_strand_id
1 'polypeptide(L)'
;FAFSIHTLQEYESNTLTADHLKLWILVHIWSFTDKVFNDIEEVKMVSKKNRERAVPEVIDMKRNAPGRRGDMIIRKITAEFGCAETDRKFEGKRPNMMKDMFNQLCETFDQDEHKTRKLETIGSLHAELMMVLLRLDSSAGYVCRVSRSKPFSIATHIKEFGKTLVISLTWKANKIVENMICLIETDESNEEDQLRRLQDIYDVTPLPSRKRKRVDLPTSLDTPKSKSSKLSKSSGRVKEISLV
;
A
#
# COMPACT_ATOMS: atom_id res chain seq x y z
N PHE A 1 -16.73 -16.00 -5.57
CA PHE A 1 -17.92 -16.52 -4.87
C PHE A 1 -18.33 -15.69 -3.66
N ALA A 2 -17.42 -15.39 -2.72
CA ALA A 2 -17.77 -14.66 -1.50
C ALA A 2 -18.26 -13.20 -1.71
N PHE A 3 -17.74 -12.47 -2.71
CA PHE A 3 -18.24 -11.14 -3.08
C PHE A 3 -19.71 -11.21 -3.51
N SER A 4 -20.02 -12.10 -4.46
CA SER A 4 -21.34 -12.23 -5.07
C SER A 4 -22.43 -12.50 -4.04
N ILE A 5 -22.20 -13.40 -3.07
CA ILE A 5 -23.21 -13.75 -2.06
C ILE A 5 -23.49 -12.58 -1.11
N HIS A 6 -22.45 -11.93 -0.58
CA HIS A 6 -22.63 -10.84 0.37
C HIS A 6 -23.25 -9.60 -0.30
N THR A 7 -22.84 -9.28 -1.54
CA THR A 7 -23.46 -8.15 -2.25
C THR A 7 -24.89 -8.43 -2.67
N LEU A 8 -25.26 -9.70 -2.95
CA LEU A 8 -26.61 -10.06 -3.38
C LEU A 8 -27.65 -9.75 -2.30
N GLN A 9 -27.36 -10.05 -1.03
CA GLN A 9 -28.23 -9.72 0.09
C GLN A 9 -28.48 -8.22 0.22
N GLU A 10 -27.46 -7.40 -0.03
CA GLU A 10 -27.57 -5.94 -0.01
C GLU A 10 -28.40 -5.39 -1.19
N TYR A 11 -28.32 -6.03 -2.36
CA TYR A 11 -29.19 -5.71 -3.50
C TYR A 11 -30.65 -6.06 -3.23
N GLU A 12 -30.94 -7.25 -2.68
CA GLU A 12 -32.30 -7.67 -2.34
C GLU A 12 -32.94 -6.75 -1.30
N SER A 13 -32.13 -6.25 -0.37
CA SER A 13 -32.57 -5.36 0.71
C SER A 13 -32.60 -3.87 0.29
N ASN A 14 -32.20 -3.53 -0.94
CA ASN A 14 -32.02 -2.16 -1.44
C ASN A 14 -31.19 -1.26 -0.49
N THR A 15 -30.26 -1.84 0.27
CA THR A 15 -29.46 -1.08 1.23
C THR A 15 -28.44 -0.21 0.51
N LEU A 16 -27.95 -0.61 -0.67
CA LEU A 16 -26.92 0.13 -1.43
C LEU A 16 -27.33 1.55 -1.87
N THR A 17 -28.63 1.85 -1.87
CA THR A 17 -29.15 3.19 -2.21
C THR A 17 -29.27 4.12 -1.00
N ALA A 18 -29.10 3.61 0.22
CA ALA A 18 -29.17 4.38 1.44
C ALA A 18 -27.80 4.97 1.81
N ASP A 19 -27.82 6.06 2.59
CA ASP A 19 -26.61 6.63 3.16
C ASP A 19 -26.07 5.76 4.29
N HIS A 20 -24.84 5.29 4.13
CA HIS A 20 -24.18 4.41 5.10
C HIS A 20 -22.96 5.04 5.75
N LEU A 21 -22.71 4.65 7.00
CA LEU A 21 -21.45 4.97 7.65
C LEU A 21 -20.29 4.26 6.93
N LYS A 22 -19.13 4.91 6.87
CA LYS A 22 -17.90 4.36 6.26
C LYS A 22 -17.56 2.94 6.75
N LEU A 23 -17.76 2.67 8.04
CA LEU A 23 -17.50 1.35 8.62
C LEU A 23 -18.45 0.29 8.07
N TRP A 24 -19.72 0.63 7.85
CA TRP A 24 -20.70 -0.27 7.26
C TRP A 24 -20.29 -0.65 5.85
N ILE A 25 -19.95 0.33 5.01
CA ILE A 25 -19.47 0.10 3.64
C ILE A 25 -18.21 -0.78 3.64
N LEU A 26 -17.27 -0.52 4.55
CA LEU A 26 -16.06 -1.34 4.64
C LEU A 26 -16.35 -2.81 4.98
N VAL A 27 -17.26 -3.06 5.93
CA VAL A 27 -17.58 -4.42 6.39
C VAL A 27 -18.48 -5.15 5.38
N HIS A 28 -19.52 -4.50 4.89
CA HIS A 28 -20.52 -5.13 4.05
C HIS A 28 -20.10 -5.17 2.57
N ILE A 29 -19.40 -4.15 2.10
CA ILE A 29 -19.09 -4.01 0.68
C ILE A 29 -17.64 -4.37 0.39
N TRP A 30 -16.69 -3.83 1.16
CA TRP A 30 -15.26 -4.01 0.86
C TRP A 30 -14.63 -5.26 1.49
N SER A 31 -15.31 -6.01 2.37
CA SER A 31 -14.73 -7.19 3.02
C SER A 31 -14.30 -8.31 2.06
N PHE A 32 -14.80 -8.31 0.82
CA PHE A 32 -14.32 -9.26 -0.19
C PHE A 32 -12.88 -9.00 -0.64
N THR A 33 -12.36 -7.75 -0.54
CA THR A 33 -10.98 -7.47 -0.95
C THR A 33 -10.00 -8.29 -0.13
N ASP A 34 -10.32 -8.57 1.12
CA ASP A 34 -9.52 -9.41 2.02
C ASP A 34 -9.47 -10.85 1.48
N LYS A 35 -10.61 -11.35 0.99
CA LYS A 35 -10.79 -12.74 0.55
C LYS A 35 -10.20 -13.01 -0.82
N VAL A 36 -9.97 -11.98 -1.63
CA VAL A 36 -9.47 -12.14 -3.01
C VAL A 36 -8.03 -12.66 -3.04
N PHE A 37 -7.28 -12.62 -1.94
CA PHE A 37 -5.91 -13.13 -1.88
C PHE A 37 -5.79 -14.49 -1.17
N ASN A 38 -6.91 -15.09 -0.78
CA ASN A 38 -6.93 -16.37 -0.03
C ASN A 38 -6.50 -17.57 -0.88
N ASP A 39 -6.50 -17.43 -2.21
CA ASP A 39 -6.02 -18.42 -3.17
C ASP A 39 -4.50 -18.45 -3.31
N ILE A 40 -3.80 -17.40 -2.85
CA ILE A 40 -2.34 -17.35 -2.84
C ILE A 40 -1.83 -17.84 -1.48
N GLU A 41 -1.02 -18.89 -1.52
CA GLU A 41 -0.46 -19.50 -0.32
C GLU A 41 0.36 -18.50 0.51
N GLU A 42 0.13 -18.51 1.83
CA GLU A 42 0.80 -17.68 2.84
C GLU A 42 0.66 -16.16 2.70
N VAL A 43 -0.13 -15.68 1.75
CA VAL A 43 -0.48 -14.26 1.66
C VAL A 43 -1.49 -13.91 2.74
N LYS A 44 -1.20 -12.85 3.51
CA LYS A 44 -2.05 -12.34 4.57
C LYS A 44 -2.39 -10.88 4.34
N MET A 45 -3.68 -10.58 4.45
CA MET A 45 -4.21 -9.23 4.56
C MET A 45 -4.22 -8.82 6.04
N VAL A 46 -3.38 -7.86 6.40
CA VAL A 46 -3.30 -7.35 7.77
C VAL A 46 -4.03 -6.02 7.88
N SER A 47 -5.17 -6.02 8.56
CA SER A 47 -5.88 -4.79 8.91
C SER A 47 -5.22 -4.11 10.11
N LYS A 48 -4.88 -2.83 9.96
CA LYS A 48 -4.38 -1.98 11.06
C LYS A 48 -5.50 -1.14 11.66
N LYS A 49 -6.68 -1.73 11.90
CA LYS A 49 -7.73 -1.07 12.68
C LYS A 49 -7.22 -0.86 14.11
N ASN A 50 -7.19 0.39 14.56
CA ASN A 50 -6.90 0.77 15.95
C ASN A 50 -7.94 0.13 16.89
N ARG A 51 -7.78 -1.14 17.26
CA ARG A 51 -8.70 -1.84 18.16
C ARG A 51 -8.41 -1.55 19.64
N GLU A 52 -7.25 -0.95 19.93
CA GLU A 52 -6.85 -0.56 21.28
C GLU A 52 -6.46 0.93 21.28
N ARG A 53 -7.43 1.81 21.56
CA ARG A 53 -7.10 3.02 22.31
C ARG A 53 -6.98 2.59 23.76
N ALA A 54 -5.79 2.16 24.18
CA ALA A 54 -5.47 2.26 25.59
C ALA A 54 -5.53 3.76 25.96
N VAL A 55 -6.32 4.09 26.98
CA VAL A 55 -6.36 5.42 27.57
C VAL A 55 -4.93 5.82 27.92
N PRO A 56 -4.45 7.00 27.49
CA PRO A 56 -3.05 7.38 27.62
C PRO A 56 -2.79 7.80 29.07
N GLU A 57 -2.42 6.85 29.94
CA GLU A 57 -1.95 7.25 31.27
C GLU A 57 -0.68 6.54 31.76
N VAL A 58 -0.25 5.36 31.25
CA VAL A 58 0.83 4.63 31.98
C VAL A 58 1.98 4.05 31.16
N ILE A 59 2.02 4.15 29.83
CA ILE A 59 3.21 3.65 29.09
C ILE A 59 3.61 4.65 28.02
N ASP A 60 4.81 5.21 28.17
CA ASP A 60 5.47 6.06 27.19
C ASP A 60 5.81 5.20 25.96
N MET A 61 4.81 4.96 25.11
CA MET A 61 4.97 4.19 23.89
C MET A 61 5.82 5.02 22.92
N LYS A 62 7.05 4.56 22.64
CA LYS A 62 7.89 5.11 21.56
C LYS A 62 7.04 5.29 20.30
N ARG A 63 6.88 6.55 19.87
CA ARG A 63 6.20 6.90 18.61
C ARG A 63 6.88 6.15 17.46
N ASN A 64 6.17 5.20 16.86
CA ASN A 64 6.53 4.70 15.53
C ASN A 64 6.49 5.88 14.53
N ALA A 65 7.45 5.92 13.61
CA ALA A 65 7.61 7.02 12.66
C ALA A 65 6.28 7.40 11.97
N PRO A 66 5.96 8.70 11.87
CA PRO A 66 4.68 9.18 11.36
C PRO A 66 4.60 8.99 9.83
N GLY A 67 4.13 7.84 9.36
CA GLY A 67 3.91 7.64 7.91
C GLY A 67 3.22 6.34 7.50
N ARG A 68 3.42 5.24 8.25
CA ARG A 68 3.04 3.88 7.80
C ARG A 68 1.69 3.38 8.33
N ARG A 69 0.59 4.09 8.04
CA ARG A 69 -0.78 3.71 8.45
C ARG A 69 -1.73 3.53 7.27
N GLY A 70 -1.70 2.37 6.61
CA GLY A 70 -2.77 1.97 5.68
C GLY A 70 -3.85 1.22 6.46
N ASP A 71 -5.09 1.24 5.99
CA ASP A 71 -6.16 0.46 6.62
C ASP A 71 -5.86 -1.04 6.52
N MET A 72 -5.23 -1.44 5.42
CA MET A 72 -4.83 -2.82 5.13
C MET A 72 -3.46 -2.88 4.43
N ILE A 73 -2.74 -3.97 4.66
CA ILE A 73 -1.47 -4.32 4.01
C ILE A 73 -1.54 -5.75 3.49
N ILE A 74 -1.10 -5.97 2.25
CA ILE A 74 -0.94 -7.27 1.61
C ILE A 74 0.51 -7.70 1.78
N ARG A 75 0.73 -8.83 2.45
CA ARG A 75 2.08 -9.33 2.71
C ARG A 75 2.18 -10.85 2.65
N LYS A 76 3.34 -11.37 2.29
CA LYS A 76 3.75 -12.77 2.49
C LYS A 76 4.98 -12.78 3.37
N ILE A 77 4.91 -13.48 4.51
CA ILE A 77 5.95 -13.51 5.55
C ILE A 77 6.34 -12.07 5.97
N THR A 78 7.46 -11.54 5.47
CA THR A 78 7.99 -10.19 5.74
C THR A 78 7.84 -9.24 4.55
N ALA A 79 7.62 -9.76 3.33
CA ALA A 79 7.53 -8.96 2.12
C ALA A 79 6.13 -8.35 1.95
N GLU A 80 6.07 -7.04 1.69
CA GLU A 80 4.83 -6.30 1.47
C GLU A 80 4.64 -5.97 -0.02
N PHE A 81 3.51 -6.38 -0.57
CA PHE A 81 3.20 -6.27 -2.00
C PHE A 81 2.17 -5.18 -2.31
N GLY A 82 1.46 -4.72 -1.28
CA GLY A 82 0.51 -3.65 -1.46
C GLY A 82 -0.23 -3.20 -0.21
N CYS A 83 -1.08 -2.20 -0.41
CA CYS A 83 -1.86 -1.59 0.65
C CYS A 83 -3.29 -1.28 0.19
N ALA A 84 -4.22 -1.14 1.13
CA ALA A 84 -5.51 -0.53 0.86
C ALA A 84 -5.85 0.57 1.87
N GLU A 85 -6.59 1.57 1.40
CA GLU A 85 -7.07 2.70 2.20
C GLU A 85 -8.49 3.05 1.80
N THR A 86 -9.33 3.30 2.79
CA THR A 86 -10.68 3.81 2.57
C THR A 86 -10.68 5.29 2.91
N ASP A 87 -11.15 6.14 2.01
CA ASP A 87 -11.23 7.59 2.22
C ASP A 87 -12.52 8.15 1.60
N ARG A 88 -12.98 9.33 2.02
CA ARG A 88 -14.23 9.91 1.52
C ARG A 88 -14.12 10.48 0.11
N LYS A 89 -12.93 10.91 -0.34
CA LYS A 89 -12.77 11.66 -1.61
C LYS A 89 -11.62 11.18 -2.50
N PHE A 90 -11.10 9.96 -2.29
CA PHE A 90 -9.86 9.51 -2.95
C PHE A 90 -8.68 10.50 -2.78
N GLU A 91 -8.71 11.34 -1.74
CA GLU A 91 -7.66 12.30 -1.42
C GLU A 91 -6.49 11.64 -0.68
N GLY A 92 -6.61 10.33 -0.43
CA GLY A 92 -5.59 9.45 0.14
C GLY A 92 -4.22 9.63 -0.51
N LYS A 93 -3.43 10.50 0.11
CA LYS A 93 -1.99 10.57 -0.08
C LYS A 93 -1.45 9.27 0.50
N ARG A 94 -0.78 8.45 -0.32
CA ARG A 94 0.57 7.95 -0.03
C ARG A 94 1.10 7.00 -1.12
N PRO A 95 1.46 7.57 -2.28
CA PRO A 95 2.57 7.04 -3.08
C PRO A 95 3.79 6.65 -2.23
N ASN A 96 4.03 7.36 -1.13
CA ASN A 96 5.13 7.08 -0.20
C ASN A 96 5.05 5.68 0.41
N MET A 97 3.88 5.20 0.83
CA MET A 97 3.78 3.85 1.40
C MET A 97 4.06 2.78 0.35
N MET A 98 3.48 2.94 -0.84
CA MET A 98 3.75 2.04 -1.96
C MET A 98 5.22 2.07 -2.36
N LYS A 99 5.86 3.25 -2.29
CA LYS A 99 7.30 3.42 -2.56
C LYS A 99 8.16 2.76 -1.49
N ASP A 100 7.81 2.88 -0.21
CA ASP A 100 8.54 2.23 0.88
C ASP A 100 8.47 0.70 0.76
N MET A 101 7.30 0.15 0.39
CA MET A 101 7.13 -1.27 0.08
C MET A 101 7.97 -1.66 -1.15
N PHE A 102 7.92 -0.86 -2.21
CA PHE A 102 8.66 -1.11 -3.43
C PHE A 102 10.18 -1.11 -3.21
N ASN A 103 10.69 -0.18 -2.42
CA ASN A 103 12.10 -0.11 -2.06
C ASN A 103 12.54 -1.35 -1.27
N GLN A 104 11.73 -1.82 -0.31
CA GLN A 104 12.00 -3.07 0.41
C GLN A 104 12.07 -4.27 -0.54
N LEU A 105 11.19 -4.35 -1.54
CA LEU A 105 11.25 -5.40 -2.56
C LEU A 105 12.50 -5.26 -3.43
N CYS A 106 12.94 -4.04 -3.76
CA CYS A 106 14.17 -3.83 -4.54
C CYS A 106 15.43 -4.25 -3.78
N GLU A 107 15.45 -4.06 -2.46
CA GLU A 107 16.54 -4.51 -1.58
C GLU A 107 16.73 -6.03 -1.64
N THR A 108 15.65 -6.81 -1.80
CA THR A 108 15.70 -8.27 -1.97
C THR A 108 16.49 -8.70 -3.21
N PHE A 109 16.58 -7.85 -4.24
CA PHE A 109 17.25 -8.18 -5.51
C PHE A 109 18.61 -7.51 -5.69
N ASP A 110 19.25 -7.02 -4.62
CA ASP A 110 20.47 -6.21 -4.70
C ASP A 110 20.34 -5.02 -5.69
N GLN A 111 19.12 -4.50 -5.88
CA GLN A 111 18.79 -3.46 -6.87
C GLN A 111 19.18 -3.81 -8.31
N ASP A 112 19.08 -5.09 -8.70
CA ASP A 112 19.28 -5.52 -10.08
C ASP A 112 18.27 -4.83 -11.02
N GLU A 113 18.78 -4.00 -11.92
CA GLU A 113 17.96 -3.17 -12.81
C GLU A 113 16.96 -3.97 -13.66
N HIS A 114 17.31 -5.20 -14.06
CA HIS A 114 16.43 -6.02 -14.90
C HIS A 114 15.29 -6.64 -14.10
N LYS A 115 15.52 -6.98 -12.82
CA LYS A 115 14.50 -7.47 -11.90
C LYS A 115 13.65 -6.32 -11.35
N THR A 116 14.26 -5.22 -10.93
CA THR A 116 13.58 -4.02 -10.42
C THR A 116 12.56 -3.46 -11.42
N ARG A 117 12.83 -3.55 -12.73
CA ARG A 117 11.86 -3.13 -13.77
C ARG A 117 10.62 -4.01 -13.85
N LYS A 118 10.69 -5.25 -13.37
CA LYS A 118 9.56 -6.18 -13.34
C LYS A 118 8.77 -6.07 -12.05
N LEU A 119 9.30 -5.40 -11.03
CA LEU A 119 8.62 -5.21 -9.76
C LEU A 119 7.47 -4.22 -9.89
N GLU A 120 6.41 -4.52 -9.14
CA GLU A 120 5.26 -3.67 -8.96
C GLU A 120 4.76 -3.74 -7.51
N THR A 121 4.30 -2.62 -6.97
CA THR A 121 3.47 -2.62 -5.75
C THR A 121 2.08 -2.08 -6.06
N ILE A 122 1.07 -2.61 -5.38
CA ILE A 122 -0.33 -2.24 -5.63
C ILE A 122 -0.93 -1.45 -4.47
N GLY A 123 -1.85 -0.56 -4.79
CA GLY A 123 -2.59 0.22 -3.81
C GLY A 123 -4.08 0.26 -4.15
N SER A 124 -4.96 -0.13 -3.25
CA SER A 124 -6.41 -0.01 -3.47
C SER A 124 -6.95 1.17 -2.68
N LEU A 125 -7.57 2.13 -3.37
CA LEU A 125 -8.31 3.20 -2.73
C LEU A 125 -9.81 2.90 -2.83
N HIS A 126 -10.49 2.96 -1.70
CA HIS A 126 -11.95 2.82 -1.63
C HIS A 126 -12.56 4.16 -1.21
N ALA A 127 -13.60 4.59 -1.91
CA ALA A 127 -14.44 5.71 -1.50
C ALA A 127 -15.89 5.36 -1.77
N GLU A 128 -16.69 5.27 -0.72
CA GLU A 128 -18.09 4.81 -0.81
C GLU A 128 -18.17 3.47 -1.57
N LEU A 129 -18.92 3.43 -2.68
CA LEU A 129 -19.05 2.26 -3.56
C LEU A 129 -18.03 2.24 -4.71
N MET A 130 -17.05 3.15 -4.71
CA MET A 130 -16.04 3.26 -5.74
C MET A 130 -14.68 2.72 -5.31
N MET A 131 -13.99 2.05 -6.23
CA MET A 131 -12.62 1.57 -6.09
C MET A 131 -11.72 2.16 -7.18
N VAL A 132 -10.49 2.47 -6.79
CA VAL A 132 -9.39 2.82 -7.68
C VAL A 132 -8.20 1.93 -7.35
N LEU A 133 -7.59 1.34 -8.38
CA LEU A 133 -6.34 0.59 -8.26
C LEU A 133 -5.17 1.48 -8.68
N LEU A 134 -4.22 1.62 -7.77
CA LEU A 134 -2.91 2.20 -7.96
C LEU A 134 -1.90 1.08 -8.24
N ARG A 135 -0.99 1.33 -9.17
CA ARG A 135 0.18 0.49 -9.44
C ARG A 135 1.41 1.36 -9.41
N LEU A 136 2.41 0.95 -8.65
CA LEU A 136 3.72 1.58 -8.66
C LEU A 136 4.72 0.64 -9.32
N ASP A 137 5.38 1.13 -10.37
CA ASP A 137 6.38 0.40 -11.15
C ASP A 137 7.63 1.26 -11.37
N SER A 138 8.78 0.64 -11.65
CA SER A 138 10.01 1.35 -12.01
C SER A 138 10.37 1.12 -13.48
N SER A 139 9.96 2.02 -14.36
CA SER A 139 10.21 1.91 -15.81
C SER A 139 11.70 1.88 -16.17
N ALA A 140 12.52 2.59 -15.39
CA ALA A 140 13.93 2.82 -15.68
C ALA A 140 14.90 2.28 -14.61
N GLY A 141 14.39 1.62 -13.57
CA GLY A 141 15.18 1.26 -12.38
C GLY A 141 15.27 2.40 -11.37
N TYR A 142 15.43 3.66 -11.82
CA TYR A 142 15.64 4.83 -10.95
C TYR A 142 14.43 5.78 -10.82
N VAL A 143 13.39 5.61 -11.66
CA VAL A 143 12.15 6.40 -11.61
C VAL A 143 10.97 5.48 -11.31
N CYS A 144 10.38 5.67 -10.13
CA CYS A 144 9.09 5.07 -9.78
C CYS A 144 7.95 5.91 -10.37
N ARG A 145 7.02 5.26 -11.06
CA ARG A 145 5.78 5.85 -11.55
C ARG A 145 4.62 5.29 -10.75
N VAL A 146 3.64 6.12 -10.41
CA VAL A 146 2.35 5.66 -9.90
C VAL A 146 1.29 5.83 -10.98
N SER A 147 0.76 4.70 -11.45
CA SER A 147 -0.35 4.64 -12.39
C SER A 147 -1.66 4.46 -11.63
N ARG A 148 -2.68 5.25 -11.97
CA ARG A 148 -4.01 5.21 -11.36
C ARG A 148 -5.03 4.71 -12.36
N SER A 149 -5.82 3.69 -11.99
CA SER A 149 -6.96 3.26 -12.82
C SER A 149 -8.07 4.31 -12.81
N LYS A 150 -8.98 4.22 -13.80
CA LYS A 150 -10.27 4.90 -13.69
C LYS A 150 -11.00 4.40 -12.43
N PRO A 151 -11.80 5.25 -11.76
CA PRO A 151 -12.65 4.82 -10.66
C PRO A 151 -13.72 3.87 -11.20
N PHE A 152 -13.96 2.78 -10.49
CA PHE A 152 -15.01 1.81 -10.79
C PHE A 152 -15.99 1.77 -9.63
N SER A 153 -17.27 1.93 -9.94
CA SER A 153 -18.34 1.84 -8.95
C SER A 153 -18.94 0.45 -8.91
N ILE A 154 -19.32 0.02 -7.72
CA ILE A 154 -20.27 -1.07 -7.52
C ILE A 154 -21.64 -0.54 -7.93
N ALA A 155 -22.36 -1.31 -8.75
CA ALA A 155 -23.71 -0.95 -9.15
C ALA A 155 -24.60 -0.83 -7.90
N THR A 156 -25.53 0.12 -7.89
CA THR A 156 -26.54 0.23 -6.82
C THR A 156 -27.74 -0.66 -7.11
N HIS A 157 -27.95 -1.02 -8.38
CA HIS A 157 -29.08 -1.83 -8.84
C HIS A 157 -28.60 -3.18 -9.38
N ILE A 158 -29.32 -4.25 -9.02
CA ILE A 158 -29.00 -5.62 -9.43
C ILE A 158 -28.97 -5.80 -10.95
N LYS A 159 -29.78 -5.05 -11.70
CA LYS A 159 -29.83 -5.06 -13.17
C LYS A 159 -28.48 -4.69 -13.80
N GLU A 160 -27.64 -3.97 -13.06
CA GLU A 160 -26.33 -3.52 -13.50
C GLU A 160 -25.19 -4.30 -12.84
N PHE A 161 -25.49 -5.31 -12.02
CA PHE A 161 -24.49 -6.10 -11.30
C PHE A 161 -23.42 -6.68 -12.24
N GLY A 162 -23.81 -7.19 -13.41
CA GLY A 162 -22.88 -7.73 -14.41
C GLY A 162 -21.89 -6.71 -14.98
N LYS A 163 -22.15 -5.41 -14.79
CA LYS A 163 -21.26 -4.31 -15.18
C LYS A 163 -20.28 -3.91 -14.05
N THR A 164 -20.27 -4.63 -12.92
CA THR A 164 -19.42 -4.32 -11.77
C THR A 164 -17.96 -4.64 -12.08
N LEU A 165 -17.26 -3.66 -12.66
CA LEU A 165 -15.84 -3.75 -13.02
C LEU A 165 -14.91 -3.81 -11.80
N VAL A 166 -15.44 -3.56 -10.60
CA VAL A 166 -14.70 -3.65 -9.35
C VAL A 166 -14.15 -5.06 -9.11
N ILE A 167 -14.91 -6.13 -9.42
CA ILE A 167 -14.42 -7.51 -9.30
C ILE A 167 -13.18 -7.73 -10.18
N SER A 168 -13.24 -7.25 -11.42
CA SER A 168 -12.12 -7.38 -12.37
C SER A 168 -10.89 -6.63 -11.89
N LEU A 169 -11.08 -5.51 -11.18
CA LEU A 169 -10.00 -4.71 -10.63
C LEU A 169 -9.32 -5.42 -9.46
N THR A 170 -10.09 -6.01 -8.55
CA THR A 170 -9.54 -6.80 -7.44
C THR A 170 -8.87 -8.07 -7.94
N TRP A 171 -9.41 -8.73 -8.98
CA TRP A 171 -8.76 -9.87 -9.63
C TRP A 171 -7.44 -9.48 -10.28
N LYS A 172 -7.39 -8.32 -10.95
CA LYS A 172 -6.15 -7.77 -11.51
C LYS A 172 -5.11 -7.52 -10.41
N ALA A 173 -5.54 -6.98 -9.26
CA ALA A 173 -4.68 -6.79 -8.11
C ALA A 173 -4.11 -8.12 -7.58
N ASN A 174 -4.95 -9.16 -7.46
CA ASN A 174 -4.52 -10.53 -7.12
C ASN A 174 -3.44 -11.03 -8.08
N LYS A 175 -3.67 -10.97 -9.40
CA LYS A 175 -2.70 -11.45 -10.40
C LYS A 175 -1.37 -10.70 -10.39
N ILE A 176 -1.38 -9.40 -10.06
CA ILE A 176 -0.13 -8.65 -9.88
C ILE A 176 0.65 -9.20 -8.67
N VAL A 177 -0.02 -9.41 -7.54
CA VAL A 177 0.63 -9.94 -6.33
C VAL A 177 1.18 -11.35 -6.54
N GLU A 178 0.40 -12.23 -7.18
CA GLU A 178 0.83 -13.59 -7.54
C GLU A 178 2.10 -13.54 -8.41
N ASN A 179 2.11 -12.72 -9.47
CA ASN A 179 3.28 -12.55 -10.33
C ASN A 179 4.51 -12.05 -9.54
N MET A 180 4.31 -11.14 -8.57
CA MET A 180 5.41 -10.61 -7.76
C MET A 180 6.00 -11.66 -6.82
N ILE A 181 5.15 -12.50 -6.23
CA ILE A 181 5.59 -13.60 -5.37
C ILE A 181 6.40 -14.60 -6.19
N CYS A 182 5.90 -15.01 -7.36
CA CYS A 182 6.65 -15.90 -8.26
C CYS A 182 8.00 -15.31 -8.66
N LEU A 183 8.09 -14.00 -8.93
CA LEU A 183 9.33 -13.32 -9.28
C LEU A 183 10.38 -13.37 -8.16
N ILE A 184 9.96 -13.26 -6.90
CA ILE A 184 10.84 -13.33 -5.73
C ILE A 184 11.27 -14.77 -5.48
N GLU A 185 10.33 -15.71 -5.49
CA GLU A 185 10.60 -17.13 -5.19
C GLU A 185 11.46 -17.80 -6.27
N THR A 186 11.29 -17.43 -7.54
CA THR A 186 12.14 -17.96 -8.63
C THR A 186 13.60 -17.54 -8.46
N ASP A 187 13.87 -16.39 -7.82
CA ASP A 187 15.23 -15.94 -7.55
C ASP A 187 15.87 -16.67 -6.36
N GLU A 188 15.08 -16.94 -5.31
CA GLU A 188 15.49 -17.76 -4.17
C GLU A 188 15.77 -19.22 -4.60
N SER A 189 14.98 -19.74 -5.56
CA SER A 189 15.10 -21.09 -6.12
C SER A 189 16.25 -21.27 -7.11
N ASN A 190 16.96 -20.22 -7.50
CA ASN A 190 18.09 -20.34 -8.42
C ASN A 190 19.33 -20.86 -7.68
N GLU A 191 19.24 -22.09 -7.17
CA GLU A 191 20.29 -22.79 -6.43
C GLU A 191 21.60 -22.87 -7.24
N GLU A 192 21.52 -22.88 -8.58
CA GLU A 192 22.69 -22.84 -9.47
C GLU A 192 23.47 -21.52 -9.36
N ASP A 193 22.80 -20.38 -9.14
CA ASP A 193 23.47 -19.09 -8.90
C ASP A 193 24.08 -19.03 -7.50
N GLN A 194 23.47 -19.68 -6.50
CA GLN A 194 24.04 -19.80 -5.15
C GLN A 194 25.26 -20.72 -5.14
N LEU A 195 25.18 -21.87 -5.84
CA LEU A 195 26.28 -22.81 -6.00
C LEU A 195 27.45 -22.19 -6.79
N ARG A 196 27.17 -21.44 -7.87
CA ARG A 196 28.21 -20.69 -8.60
C ARG A 196 28.88 -19.63 -7.73
N ARG A 197 28.12 -18.88 -6.91
CA ARG A 197 28.70 -17.91 -5.97
C ARG A 197 29.57 -18.57 -4.90
N LEU A 198 29.20 -19.75 -4.43
CA LEU A 198 30.03 -20.53 -3.51
C LEU A 198 31.28 -21.08 -4.20
N GLN A 199 31.16 -21.52 -5.46
CA GLN A 199 32.27 -22.04 -6.25
C GLN A 199 33.28 -20.92 -6.60
N ASP A 200 32.80 -19.71 -6.92
CA ASP A 200 33.62 -18.51 -7.14
C ASP A 200 34.35 -18.02 -5.86
N ILE A 201 33.89 -18.42 -4.66
CA ILE A 201 34.59 -18.13 -3.39
C ILE A 201 35.75 -19.10 -3.17
N TYR A 202 35.66 -20.33 -3.68
CA TYR A 202 36.71 -21.34 -3.59
C TYR A 202 37.74 -21.22 -4.72
N ASP A 203 37.34 -20.79 -5.91
CA ASP A 203 38.23 -20.55 -7.04
C ASP A 203 38.79 -19.13 -6.99
N VAL A 204 39.98 -18.98 -6.39
CA VAL A 204 40.77 -17.74 -6.41
C VAL A 204 41.28 -17.48 -7.83
N THR A 205 40.40 -17.03 -8.72
CA THR A 205 40.79 -16.48 -10.02
C THR A 205 40.01 -15.20 -10.29
N PRO A 206 40.68 -14.03 -10.46
CA PRO A 206 39.97 -12.79 -10.69
C PRO A 206 39.38 -12.78 -12.10
N LEU A 207 38.08 -13.08 -12.21
CA LEU A 207 37.31 -12.85 -13.43
C LEU A 207 36.97 -11.35 -13.57
N PRO A 208 36.95 -10.81 -14.80
CA PRO A 208 36.70 -9.40 -15.04
C PRO A 208 35.28 -9.05 -14.59
N SER A 209 35.20 -8.05 -13.71
CA SER A 209 33.95 -7.54 -13.15
C SER A 209 32.91 -7.30 -14.24
N ARG A 210 31.88 -8.14 -14.30
CA ARG A 210 30.68 -7.84 -15.08
C ARG A 210 30.03 -6.64 -14.39
N LYS A 211 30.19 -5.44 -14.96
CA LYS A 211 29.59 -4.20 -14.44
C LYS A 211 28.07 -4.34 -14.44
N ARG A 212 27.50 -4.91 -13.37
CA ARG A 212 26.07 -4.77 -13.06
C ARG A 212 25.87 -3.29 -12.73
N LYS A 213 25.05 -2.61 -13.51
CA LYS A 213 24.64 -1.24 -13.18
C LYS A 213 23.77 -1.33 -11.93
N ARG A 214 24.35 -1.01 -10.77
CA ARG A 214 23.58 -0.73 -9.57
C ARG A 214 22.79 0.53 -9.81
N VAL A 215 21.53 0.52 -9.38
CA VAL A 215 20.67 1.70 -9.46
C VAL A 215 20.51 2.26 -8.06
N ASP A 216 21.25 3.33 -7.77
CA ASP A 216 21.07 4.08 -6.52
C ASP A 216 19.75 4.86 -6.59
N LEU A 217 18.69 4.30 -5.99
CA LEU A 217 17.44 5.04 -5.80
C LEU A 217 17.67 6.13 -4.74
N PRO A 218 17.41 7.42 -5.06
CA PRO A 218 17.60 8.49 -4.09
C PRO A 218 16.65 8.34 -2.90
N THR A 219 17.25 8.28 -1.71
CA THR A 219 16.54 8.25 -0.42
C THR A 219 15.80 9.58 -0.23
N SER A 220 14.47 9.59 -0.31
CA SER A 220 13.70 10.82 -0.05
C SER A 220 13.50 11.00 1.45
N LEU A 221 14.51 11.51 2.15
CA LEU A 221 14.44 11.84 3.59
C LEU A 221 14.04 13.30 3.87
N ASP A 222 13.94 14.17 2.87
CA ASP A 222 13.66 15.57 3.13
C ASP A 222 12.16 15.86 3.27
N THR A 223 11.67 15.69 4.49
CA THR A 223 10.45 16.36 4.95
C THR A 223 10.82 17.79 5.36
N PRO A 224 10.17 18.85 4.83
CA PRO A 224 10.45 20.21 5.27
C PRO A 224 10.16 20.36 6.77
N LYS A 225 11.14 20.84 7.54
CA LYS A 225 10.95 21.16 8.96
C LYS A 225 9.93 22.30 9.08
N SER A 226 8.74 21.99 9.58
CA SER A 226 7.74 22.97 10.01
C SER A 226 8.38 23.99 10.95
N LYS A 227 8.43 25.27 10.56
CA LYS A 227 8.83 26.38 11.43
C LYS A 227 7.87 26.45 12.61
N SER A 228 8.36 26.15 13.82
CA SER A 228 7.60 26.42 15.04
C SER A 228 7.52 27.93 15.25
N SER A 229 6.32 28.49 15.19
CA SER A 229 6.05 29.84 15.64
C SER A 229 6.19 29.88 17.16
N LYS A 230 7.26 30.49 17.67
CA LYS A 230 7.40 30.82 19.09
C LYS A 230 6.35 31.87 19.44
N LEU A 231 5.28 31.47 20.13
CA LEU A 231 4.46 32.39 20.91
C LEU A 231 5.25 32.74 22.17
N SER A 232 5.95 33.87 22.15
CA SER A 232 6.47 34.51 23.37
C SER A 232 5.32 35.22 24.07
N LYS A 233 4.89 34.67 25.21
CA LYS A 233 4.15 35.43 26.22
C LYS A 233 5.04 36.57 26.71
N SER A 234 4.57 37.81 26.62
CA SER A 234 5.02 38.88 27.49
C SER A 234 3.79 39.54 28.11
N SER A 235 3.86 39.68 29.43
CA SER A 235 2.82 40.17 30.32
C SER A 235 3.03 41.67 30.56
N GLY A 236 1.93 42.44 30.55
CA GLY A 236 1.77 43.66 31.34
C GLY A 236 2.09 45.00 30.64
N ARG A 237 1.05 45.80 30.37
CA ARG A 237 0.72 46.99 31.19
C ARG A 237 -0.54 47.70 30.65
N VAL A 238 -1.44 47.97 31.58
CA VAL A 238 -2.59 48.87 31.49
C VAL A 238 -2.12 50.28 31.14
N LYS A 239 -2.80 50.93 30.17
CA LYS A 239 -3.03 52.38 30.15
C LYS A 239 -4.40 52.70 29.55
N GLU A 240 -5.26 53.24 30.42
CA GLU A 240 -6.31 54.21 30.16
C GLU A 240 -6.09 55.07 28.90
N ILE A 241 -7.13 55.25 28.09
CA ILE A 241 -7.39 56.53 27.40
C ILE A 241 -8.89 56.82 27.46
N SER A 242 -9.18 58.00 28.00
CA SER A 242 -10.44 58.68 28.20
C SER A 242 -11.05 59.25 26.91
N LEU A 243 -12.37 59.45 26.94
CA LEU A 243 -13.22 60.18 26.00
C LEU A 243 -12.63 61.49 25.47
N VAL A 244 -12.83 61.73 24.16
CA VAL A 244 -13.45 62.95 23.62
C VAL A 244 -14.40 62.53 22.51
#